data_AF-A0A349Z9G7-F1
#
_entry.id   AF-A0A349Z9G7-F1
#
_cell.length_a   1.000
_cell.length_b   1.000
_cell.length_c   1.000
_cell.angle_alpha   90.00
_cell.angle_beta   90.00
_cell.angle_gamma   90.00
#
_symmetry.space_group_name_H-M   'P 1'
#
loop_
_entity.id
_entity.type
_entity.pdbx_description
1 polymer ?
#
loop_
_entity_poly.entity_id
_entity_poly.type
_entity_poly.pdbx_seq_one_letter_code
_entity_poly.pdbx_strand_id
1 'polypeptide(L)'
;LQEIDMVLFINGIPLITLELKNAWTNQTARYHGQKQYREDRDTNQPLLNFGRCLVHMAVDTDEVYMTTKLAGKSTFFLPFNKGHNLGQGNPPNHSSNGVGGHKTAYLWEEVFQKESLANIIQHFVRLDGTSKDPLNKRTLFFPRYHQMDVVRRLVGHAAENGVGQTYLIQHSAGSGKSNSITWAAYQLIETYPVSDKVPGSRGLDQPLFDSVIVVTDRRLLDKQLRDNIKEFSEVKNIVAPAHKSSELKSALENGKKIIITTIQKFPFIIDGIADLSDKRFAVIIDEAHSSQSGSAHDNMNRAMGRAEVEEAEDAQDKILQAMKSRKMRGNASYLAFTATPKNTTLEKFGQRQADGSYRPFHLYSMKQAIEEGFILDVLANYTTYKSYYEIEKSIEDNPEFDTKKAQKKLRAYVERSQQTIDIKAEIMLDHFIPHVVNAKKLKGKAKGMVVTQNI
;
A
#
# COMPACT_ATOMS: atom_id res chain seq x y z
N LEU A 1 25.68 -23.80 25.36
CA LEU A 1 25.89 -22.37 25.05
C LEU A 1 24.75 -21.92 24.17
N GLN A 2 24.14 -20.76 24.44
CA GLN A 2 23.15 -20.19 23.52
C GLN A 2 23.93 -19.39 22.46
N GLU A 3 24.10 -19.98 21.28
CA GLU A 3 24.88 -19.40 20.18
C GLU A 3 23.94 -18.89 19.09
N ILE A 4 24.15 -17.67 18.63
CA ILE A 4 23.50 -17.10 17.44
C ILE A 4 24.39 -17.41 16.24
N ASP A 5 23.82 -17.94 15.15
CA ASP A 5 24.59 -18.43 14.00
C ASP A 5 25.42 -17.31 13.35
N MET A 6 24.85 -16.11 13.21
CA MET A 6 25.57 -14.95 12.68
C MET A 6 25.01 -13.63 13.21
N VAL A 7 25.89 -12.64 13.40
CA VAL A 7 25.52 -11.27 13.77
C VAL A 7 26.25 -10.28 12.87
N LEU A 8 25.52 -9.34 12.28
CA LEU A 8 26.09 -8.25 11.50
C LEU A 8 26.36 -7.05 12.40
N PHE A 9 27.59 -6.55 12.37
CA PHE A 9 28.04 -5.40 13.13
C PHE A 9 28.40 -4.23 12.21
N ILE A 10 28.08 -3.02 12.65
CA ILE A 10 28.60 -1.78 12.05
C ILE A 10 29.35 -1.04 13.17
N ASN A 11 30.65 -0.82 12.99
CA ASN A 11 31.50 -0.13 13.97
C ASN A 11 31.39 -0.70 15.40
N GLY A 12 31.28 -2.03 15.52
CA GLY A 12 31.13 -2.72 16.81
C GLY A 12 29.72 -2.71 17.41
N ILE A 13 28.74 -2.08 16.75
CA ILE A 13 27.33 -2.08 17.16
C ILE A 13 26.61 -3.24 16.46
N PRO A 14 25.97 -4.17 17.19
CA PRO A 14 25.21 -5.26 16.58
C PRO A 14 23.95 -4.69 15.93
N LEU A 15 23.72 -5.04 14.66
CA LEU A 15 22.60 -4.52 13.88
C LEU A 15 21.55 -5.59 13.61
N ILE A 16 21.99 -6.78 13.20
CA ILE A 16 21.12 -7.85 12.72
C ILE A 16 21.61 -9.17 13.27
N THR A 17 20.71 -9.99 13.80
CA THR A 17 21.01 -11.39 14.12
C THR A 17 20.40 -12.31 13.07
N LEU A 18 21.08 -13.40 12.76
CA LEU A 18 20.63 -14.40 11.81
C LEU A 18 20.63 -15.79 12.45
N GLU A 19 19.53 -16.51 12.26
CA GLU A 19 19.43 -17.96 12.41
C GLU A 19 19.41 -18.56 11.02
N LEU A 20 20.43 -19.33 10.69
CA LEU A 20 20.61 -19.94 9.38
C LEU A 20 20.14 -21.40 9.45
N LYS A 21 19.38 -21.83 8.44
CA LYS A 21 18.83 -23.18 8.36
C LYS A 21 19.13 -23.79 7.00
N ASN A 22 19.37 -25.10 7.00
CA ASN A 22 19.68 -25.85 5.80
C ASN A 22 18.58 -26.87 5.49
N ALA A 23 17.96 -26.72 4.32
CA ALA A 23 16.91 -27.62 3.84
C ALA A 23 17.39 -29.08 3.74
N TRP A 24 18.68 -29.34 3.46
CA TRP A 24 19.24 -30.70 3.43
C TRP A 24 19.24 -31.40 4.79
N THR A 25 19.17 -30.63 5.87
CA THR A 25 19.02 -31.15 7.24
C THR A 25 17.56 -31.20 7.68
N ASN A 26 16.61 -31.08 6.74
CA ASN A 26 15.18 -30.93 6.99
C ASN A 26 14.82 -29.73 7.89
N GLN A 27 15.69 -28.71 7.91
CA GLN A 27 15.45 -27.48 8.64
C GLN A 27 15.02 -26.36 7.71
N THR A 28 14.12 -25.50 8.18
CA THR A 28 13.57 -24.37 7.41
C THR A 28 13.55 -23.12 8.26
N ALA A 29 13.68 -21.96 7.63
CA ALA A 29 13.54 -20.67 8.28
C ALA A 29 12.13 -20.51 8.87
N ARG A 30 11.10 -20.90 8.09
CA ARG A 30 9.69 -20.79 8.45
C ARG A 30 9.36 -21.49 9.78
N TYR A 31 9.85 -22.71 9.96
CA TYR A 31 9.55 -23.49 11.17
C TYR A 31 10.70 -23.46 12.18
N HIS A 32 11.86 -24.01 11.82
CA HIS A 32 12.95 -24.24 12.76
C HIS A 32 13.63 -22.94 13.21
N GLY A 33 13.93 -22.03 12.28
CA GLY A 33 14.56 -20.74 12.62
C GLY A 33 13.66 -19.87 13.49
N GLN A 34 12.37 -19.74 13.15
CA GLN A 34 11.42 -19.02 14.00
C GLN A 34 11.21 -19.68 15.36
N LYS A 35 11.12 -21.01 15.42
CA LYS A 35 10.96 -21.76 16.67
C LYS A 35 12.15 -21.52 17.60
N GLN A 36 13.37 -21.55 17.08
CA GLN A 36 14.57 -21.35 17.86
C GLN A 36 14.58 -19.97 18.55
N TYR A 37 14.25 -18.90 17.82
CA TYR A 37 14.06 -17.57 18.43
C TYR A 37 12.94 -17.51 19.47
N ARG A 38 11.84 -18.27 19.29
CA ARG A 38 10.67 -18.24 20.18
C ARG A 38 10.85 -19.04 21.46
N GLU A 39 11.57 -20.16 21.38
CA GLU A 39 11.58 -21.20 22.43
C GLU A 39 12.97 -21.42 23.04
N ASP A 40 14.04 -21.27 22.26
CA ASP A 40 15.39 -21.67 22.69
C ASP A 40 16.27 -20.48 23.08
N ARG A 41 15.96 -19.26 22.61
CA ARG A 41 16.72 -18.04 22.90
C ARG A 41 16.22 -17.35 24.16
N ASP A 42 17.15 -17.01 25.05
CA ASP A 42 16.88 -16.16 26.21
C ASP A 42 16.87 -14.69 25.79
N THR A 43 15.67 -14.11 25.71
CA THR A 43 15.47 -12.71 25.33
C THR A 43 16.00 -11.70 26.35
N ASN A 44 16.43 -12.13 27.54
CA ASN A 44 17.09 -11.25 28.51
C ASN A 44 18.57 -11.04 28.21
N GLN A 45 19.15 -11.81 27.28
CA GLN A 45 20.51 -11.57 26.84
C GLN A 45 20.64 -10.19 26.20
N PRO A 46 21.69 -9.40 26.54
CA PRO A 46 21.84 -8.04 26.05
C PRO A 46 21.69 -7.87 24.53
N LEU A 47 22.17 -8.83 23.74
CA LEU A 47 22.08 -8.83 22.27
C LEU A 47 20.63 -8.86 21.76
N LEU A 48 19.74 -9.56 22.46
CA LEU A 48 18.36 -9.84 22.05
C LEU A 48 17.34 -8.91 22.70
N ASN A 49 17.78 -8.01 23.58
CA ASN A 49 16.94 -6.97 24.15
C ASN A 49 16.38 -6.06 23.05
N PHE A 50 15.12 -5.68 23.21
CA PHE A 50 14.43 -4.82 22.24
C PHE A 50 15.19 -3.50 22.00
N GLY A 51 15.41 -3.17 20.72
CA GLY A 51 16.14 -1.98 20.30
C GLY A 51 17.67 -2.13 20.29
N ARG A 52 18.23 -3.29 20.70
CA ARG A 52 19.67 -3.55 20.58
C ARG A 52 20.08 -3.87 19.15
N CYS A 53 19.34 -4.77 18.50
CA CYS A 53 19.42 -5.02 17.06
C CYS A 53 18.19 -4.37 16.39
N LEU A 54 18.32 -4.02 15.12
CA LEU A 54 17.20 -3.48 14.34
C LEU A 54 16.22 -4.57 13.91
N VAL A 55 16.74 -5.76 13.66
CA VAL A 55 15.96 -6.90 13.15
C VAL A 55 16.66 -8.22 13.45
N HIS A 56 15.85 -9.25 13.73
CA HIS A 56 16.27 -10.63 13.89
C HIS A 56 15.70 -11.44 12.73
N MET A 57 16.55 -12.16 12.00
CA MET A 57 16.18 -12.88 10.78
C MET A 57 16.36 -14.39 10.93
N ALA A 58 15.40 -15.16 10.46
CA ALA A 58 15.53 -16.59 10.20
C ALA A 58 15.62 -16.78 8.68
N VAL A 59 16.65 -17.49 8.22
CA VAL A 59 17.02 -17.58 6.80
C VAL A 59 17.29 -19.04 6.43
N ASP A 60 16.75 -19.47 5.30
CA ASP A 60 17.15 -20.71 4.63
C ASP A 60 17.48 -20.43 3.16
N THR A 61 17.60 -21.47 2.35
CA THR A 61 17.96 -21.35 0.92
C THR A 61 16.85 -20.74 0.05
N ASP A 62 15.60 -20.71 0.55
CA ASP A 62 14.41 -20.35 -0.19
C ASP A 62 13.69 -19.11 0.34
N GLU A 63 13.64 -18.91 1.66
CA GLU A 63 12.85 -17.87 2.33
C GLU A 63 13.58 -17.17 3.48
N VAL A 64 13.19 -15.92 3.72
CA VAL A 64 13.62 -15.10 4.86
C VAL A 64 12.40 -14.67 5.67
N TYR A 65 12.52 -14.77 6.98
CA TYR A 65 11.55 -14.26 7.95
C TYR A 65 12.23 -13.33 8.94
N MET A 66 11.56 -12.26 9.33
CA MET A 66 12.14 -11.23 10.18
C MET A 66 11.21 -10.81 11.32
N THR A 67 11.79 -10.33 12.41
CA THR A 67 11.06 -9.66 13.48
C THR A 67 11.91 -8.57 14.11
N THR A 68 11.30 -7.47 14.52
CA THR A 68 11.98 -6.35 15.19
C THR A 68 11.97 -6.47 16.71
N LYS A 69 11.19 -7.43 17.25
CA LYS A 69 11.06 -7.64 18.70
C LYS A 69 10.80 -9.11 19.02
N LEU A 70 11.71 -9.70 19.77
CA LEU A 70 11.52 -11.01 20.37
C LEU A 70 10.64 -10.89 21.63
N ALA A 71 9.58 -11.70 21.68
CA ALA A 71 8.60 -11.77 22.76
C ALA A 71 8.29 -13.25 23.13
N GLY A 72 9.34 -14.07 23.15
CA GLY A 72 9.25 -15.53 23.38
C GLY A 72 8.26 -16.19 22.41
N LYS A 73 7.37 -17.04 22.95
CA LYS A 73 6.33 -17.75 22.17
C LYS A 73 5.38 -16.83 21.40
N SER A 74 5.21 -15.58 21.85
CA SER A 74 4.34 -14.60 21.18
C SER A 74 5.03 -13.83 20.05
N THR A 75 6.31 -14.10 19.78
CA THR A 75 7.07 -13.44 18.70
C THR A 75 6.39 -13.68 17.36
N PHE A 76 6.06 -12.59 16.69
CA PHE A 76 5.51 -12.60 15.35
C PHE A 76 6.62 -12.32 14.34
N PHE A 77 6.71 -13.19 13.32
CA PHE A 77 7.68 -13.05 12.23
C PHE A 77 6.95 -12.69 10.95
N LEU A 78 7.52 -11.73 10.22
CA LEU A 78 7.05 -11.26 8.93
C LEU A 78 7.91 -11.91 7.83
N PRO A 79 7.33 -12.35 6.70
CA PRO A 79 8.14 -12.70 5.54
C PRO A 79 8.88 -11.46 5.03
N PHE A 80 10.12 -11.65 4.60
CA PHE A 80 10.95 -10.60 4.00
C PHE A 80 11.35 -11.02 2.58
N ASN A 81 10.40 -11.50 1.79
CA ASN A 81 10.63 -12.14 0.49
C ASN A 81 10.19 -11.26 -0.70
N LYS A 82 10.77 -11.49 -1.89
CA LYS A 82 10.50 -10.74 -3.13
C LYS A 82 9.09 -10.94 -3.69
N GLY A 83 8.47 -12.09 -3.41
CA GLY A 83 7.33 -12.60 -4.14
C GLY A 83 7.73 -13.33 -5.42
N HIS A 84 6.92 -14.29 -5.85
CA HIS A 84 7.15 -15.04 -7.09
C HIS A 84 5.82 -15.40 -7.75
N ASN A 85 5.68 -15.16 -9.06
CA ASN A 85 4.46 -15.43 -9.82
C ASN A 85 3.19 -14.88 -9.14
N LEU A 86 3.27 -13.60 -8.73
CA LEU A 86 2.25 -12.88 -7.98
C LEU A 86 1.94 -13.44 -6.58
N GLY A 87 2.65 -14.46 -6.10
CA GLY A 87 2.48 -15.10 -4.80
C GLY A 87 3.65 -14.86 -3.85
N GLN A 88 3.66 -15.59 -2.74
CA GLN A 88 4.72 -15.56 -1.72
C GLN A 88 6.04 -16.17 -2.22
N GLY A 89 7.08 -16.08 -1.38
CA GLY A 89 8.38 -16.72 -1.62
C GLY A 89 9.29 -15.86 -2.50
N ASN A 90 10.34 -16.47 -3.06
CA ASN A 90 11.36 -15.78 -3.86
C ASN A 90 11.48 -16.40 -5.25
N PRO A 91 11.83 -15.61 -6.29
CA PRO A 91 12.13 -16.16 -7.60
C PRO A 91 13.40 -17.01 -7.56
N PRO A 92 13.55 -17.99 -8.47
CA PRO A 92 14.83 -18.69 -8.64
C PRO A 92 15.96 -17.70 -8.93
N ASN A 93 17.12 -17.89 -8.30
CA ASN A 93 18.30 -17.09 -8.59
C ASN A 93 19.03 -17.68 -9.81
N HIS A 94 18.90 -16.99 -10.95
CA HIS A 94 19.64 -17.28 -12.16
C HIS A 94 20.91 -16.43 -12.20
N SER A 95 22.01 -16.93 -11.63
CA SER A 95 23.32 -16.28 -11.76
C SER A 95 23.70 -16.11 -13.23
N SER A 96 24.45 -15.05 -13.54
CA SER A 96 25.05 -14.76 -14.87
C SER A 96 25.86 -15.93 -15.46
N ASN A 97 26.23 -16.90 -14.63
CA ASN A 97 27.09 -18.02 -14.99
C ASN A 97 26.30 -19.34 -15.18
N GLY A 98 24.96 -19.30 -15.15
CA GLY A 98 24.11 -20.47 -15.38
C GLY A 98 24.01 -21.48 -14.24
N VAL A 99 24.77 -21.30 -13.15
CA VAL A 99 24.66 -22.11 -11.92
C VAL A 99 23.69 -21.42 -10.97
N GLY A 100 22.57 -22.07 -10.67
CA GLY A 100 21.53 -21.51 -9.79
C GLY A 100 22.06 -21.22 -8.38
N GLY A 101 21.78 -20.02 -7.88
CA GLY A 101 22.09 -19.61 -6.50
C GLY A 101 20.93 -19.86 -5.54
N HIS A 102 21.13 -19.57 -4.25
CA HIS A 102 20.03 -19.55 -3.28
C HIS A 102 19.01 -18.46 -3.63
N LYS A 103 17.72 -18.73 -3.46
CA LYS A 103 16.67 -17.72 -3.72
C LYS A 103 16.73 -16.55 -2.74
N THR A 104 17.39 -16.76 -1.59
CA THR A 104 17.65 -15.76 -0.55
C THR A 104 18.90 -14.92 -0.80
N ALA A 105 19.59 -15.09 -1.94
CA ALA A 105 20.84 -14.39 -2.22
C ALA A 105 20.75 -12.86 -2.21
N TYR A 106 19.59 -12.31 -2.55
CA TYR A 106 19.33 -10.87 -2.43
C TYR A 106 19.61 -10.32 -1.03
N LEU A 107 19.56 -11.16 0.01
CA LEU A 107 19.84 -10.72 1.35
C LEU A 107 21.28 -10.19 1.47
N TRP A 108 22.27 -10.88 0.91
CA TRP A 108 23.66 -10.40 0.90
C TRP A 108 24.01 -9.61 -0.36
N GLU A 109 23.42 -9.90 -1.51
CA GLU A 109 23.73 -9.20 -2.78
C GLU A 109 23.09 -7.80 -2.85
N GLU A 110 21.97 -7.58 -2.16
CA GLU A 110 21.20 -6.34 -2.27
C GLU A 110 20.95 -5.69 -0.90
N VAL A 111 20.53 -6.45 0.12
CA VAL A 111 20.04 -5.88 1.40
C VAL A 111 21.18 -5.56 2.35
N PHE A 112 22.18 -6.43 2.47
CA PHE A 112 23.32 -6.25 3.39
C PHE A 112 24.51 -5.52 2.77
N GLN A 113 24.36 -5.01 1.54
CA GLN A 113 25.34 -4.09 0.97
C GLN A 113 25.46 -2.83 1.84
N LYS A 114 26.65 -2.21 1.90
CA LYS A 114 26.94 -1.12 2.84
C LYS A 114 26.01 0.07 2.64
N GLU A 115 25.84 0.48 1.39
CA GLU A 115 24.97 1.58 0.97
C GLU A 115 23.49 1.25 1.25
N SER A 116 23.12 -0.02 1.07
CA SER A 116 21.78 -0.52 1.35
C SER A 116 21.45 -0.49 2.84
N LEU A 117 22.37 -0.94 3.70
CA LEU A 117 22.21 -0.88 5.16
C LEU A 117 22.19 0.58 5.66
N ALA A 118 23.06 1.45 5.12
CA ALA A 118 23.04 2.87 5.44
C ALA A 118 21.67 3.49 5.10
N ASN A 119 21.15 3.23 3.91
CA ASN A 119 19.84 3.69 3.47
C ASN A 119 18.69 3.12 4.34
N ILE A 120 18.76 1.84 4.73
CA ILE A 120 17.78 1.23 5.65
C ILE A 120 17.78 1.93 7.01
N ILE A 121 18.96 2.15 7.59
CA ILE A 121 19.11 2.80 8.90
C ILE A 121 18.63 4.25 8.84
N GLN A 122 19.03 5.00 7.81
CA GLN A 122 18.76 6.43 7.69
C GLN A 122 17.32 6.75 7.28
N HIS A 123 16.68 5.92 6.44
CA HIS A 123 15.43 6.32 5.79
C HIS A 123 14.27 5.34 5.94
N PHE A 124 14.50 4.11 6.43
CA PHE A 124 13.43 3.11 6.58
C PHE A 124 13.15 2.72 8.02
N VAL A 125 14.18 2.51 8.83
CA VAL A 125 14.02 2.09 10.22
C VAL A 125 13.42 3.22 11.03
N ARG A 126 12.35 2.92 11.77
CA ARG A 126 11.58 3.93 12.50
C ARG A 126 11.11 3.41 13.86
N LEU A 127 11.31 4.18 14.92
CA LEU A 127 10.90 3.81 16.27
C LEU A 127 9.75 4.68 16.76
N ASP A 128 8.53 4.15 16.71
CA ASP A 128 7.32 4.88 17.10
C ASP A 128 7.12 4.90 18.61
N GLY A 129 6.78 6.08 19.10
CA GLY A 129 6.47 6.36 20.49
C GLY A 129 7.08 7.69 20.89
N THR A 130 6.65 8.25 22.00
CA THR A 130 7.24 9.49 22.50
C THR A 130 8.51 9.20 23.29
N SER A 131 9.38 10.21 23.44
CA SER A 131 10.57 10.10 24.30
C SER A 131 10.23 9.73 25.75
N LYS A 132 8.99 9.97 26.20
CA LYS A 132 8.47 9.61 27.53
C LYS A 132 8.04 8.16 27.64
N ASP A 133 7.78 7.48 26.52
CA ASP A 133 7.38 6.09 26.53
C ASP A 133 8.58 5.18 26.80
N PRO A 134 8.47 4.22 27.74
CA PRO A 134 9.47 3.19 27.93
C PRO A 134 9.80 2.48 26.62
N LEU A 135 11.08 2.18 26.38
CA LEU A 135 11.54 1.59 25.11
C LEU A 135 10.73 0.34 24.73
N ASN A 136 10.46 -0.56 25.69
CA ASN A 136 9.70 -1.79 25.46
C ASN A 136 8.22 -1.58 25.05
N LYS A 137 7.67 -0.38 25.21
CA LYS A 137 6.32 0.01 24.75
C LYS A 137 6.31 0.70 23.38
N ARG A 138 7.49 1.06 22.86
CA ARG A 138 7.65 1.63 21.53
C ARG A 138 7.57 0.54 20.46
N THR A 139 7.32 0.96 19.22
CA THR A 139 7.20 0.05 18.08
C THR A 139 8.30 0.32 17.07
N LEU A 140 9.20 -0.63 16.88
CA LEU A 140 10.26 -0.54 15.87
C LEU A 140 9.76 -1.12 14.56
N PHE A 141 9.76 -0.29 13.53
CA PHE A 141 9.44 -0.65 12.15
C PHE A 141 10.73 -0.87 11.37
N PHE A 142 10.82 -2.04 10.76
CA PHE A 142 11.76 -2.38 9.71
C PHE A 142 10.94 -2.62 8.44
N PRO A 143 11.37 -2.13 7.26
CA PRO A 143 10.55 -2.20 6.05
C PRO A 143 10.32 -3.65 5.64
N ARG A 144 9.12 -3.98 5.19
CA ARG A 144 8.91 -5.23 4.44
C ARG A 144 9.57 -5.10 3.07
N TYR A 145 9.95 -6.23 2.48
CA TYR A 145 10.72 -6.23 1.23
C TYR A 145 10.03 -5.41 0.12
N HIS A 146 8.73 -5.62 -0.15
CA HIS A 146 8.00 -4.88 -1.18
C HIS A 146 7.88 -3.37 -0.92
N GLN A 147 7.95 -2.95 0.35
CA GLN A 147 7.92 -1.54 0.74
C GLN A 147 9.28 -0.88 0.50
N MET A 148 10.36 -1.60 0.80
CA MET A 148 11.72 -1.17 0.48
C MET A 148 11.94 -1.11 -1.04
N ASP A 149 11.52 -2.15 -1.76
CA ASP A 149 11.67 -2.25 -3.22
C ASP A 149 10.95 -1.11 -3.95
N VAL A 150 9.66 -0.86 -3.62
CA VAL A 150 8.91 0.21 -4.30
C VAL A 150 9.53 1.59 -4.09
N VAL A 151 9.96 1.90 -2.87
CA VAL A 151 10.54 3.22 -2.56
C VAL A 151 11.87 3.39 -3.28
N ARG A 152 12.74 2.38 -3.25
CA ARG A 152 14.04 2.43 -3.95
C ARG A 152 13.87 2.55 -5.47
N ARG A 153 12.92 1.80 -6.05
CA ARG A 153 12.62 1.89 -7.48
C ARG A 153 12.07 3.26 -7.87
N LEU A 154 11.20 3.86 -7.05
CA LEU A 154 10.69 5.21 -7.30
C LEU A 154 11.81 6.26 -7.28
N VAL A 155 12.65 6.23 -6.24
CA VAL A 155 13.79 7.15 -6.07
C VAL A 155 14.80 6.97 -7.20
N GLY A 156 15.22 5.73 -7.49
CA GLY A 156 16.17 5.44 -8.57
C GLY A 156 15.63 5.86 -9.94
N HIS A 157 14.38 5.52 -10.26
CA HIS A 157 13.78 5.93 -11.52
C HIS A 157 13.64 7.46 -11.62
N ALA A 158 13.28 8.15 -10.54
CA ALA A 158 13.23 9.62 -10.53
C ALA A 158 14.63 10.23 -10.70
N ALA A 159 15.66 9.68 -10.05
CA ALA A 159 17.05 10.12 -10.19
C ALA A 159 17.57 9.97 -11.63
N GLU A 160 17.14 8.92 -12.34
CA GLU A 160 17.53 8.63 -13.73
C GLU A 160 16.72 9.42 -14.77
N ASN A 161 15.41 9.56 -14.56
CA ASN A 161 14.47 10.07 -15.57
C ASN A 161 13.95 11.48 -15.27
N GLY A 162 14.28 12.02 -14.10
CA GLY A 162 13.95 13.38 -13.71
C GLY A 162 12.49 13.60 -13.33
N VAL A 163 12.07 14.87 -13.36
CA VAL A 163 10.73 15.30 -12.97
C VAL A 163 9.75 15.21 -14.15
N GLY A 164 8.46 15.05 -13.87
CA GLY A 164 7.40 14.96 -14.89
C GLY A 164 6.88 13.54 -15.12
N GLN A 165 7.29 12.58 -14.30
CA GLN A 165 6.97 11.17 -14.44
C GLN A 165 5.63 10.81 -13.77
N THR A 166 4.99 9.76 -14.24
CA THR A 166 3.80 9.18 -13.60
C THR A 166 4.08 7.75 -13.15
N TYR A 167 3.58 7.41 -11.95
CA TYR A 167 3.82 6.12 -11.31
C TYR A 167 2.53 5.56 -10.75
N LEU A 168 2.17 4.34 -11.14
CA LEU A 168 1.11 3.58 -10.52
C LEU A 168 1.69 2.51 -9.60
N ILE A 169 1.45 2.63 -8.31
CA ILE A 169 1.82 1.65 -7.31
C ILE A 169 0.56 0.85 -6.95
N GLN A 170 0.50 -0.38 -7.45
CA GLN A 170 -0.61 -1.29 -7.18
C GLN A 170 -0.26 -2.21 -6.01
N HIS A 171 -0.65 -1.86 -4.80
CA HIS A 171 -0.37 -2.64 -3.59
C HIS A 171 -1.67 -3.06 -2.91
N SER A 172 -1.80 -4.34 -2.59
CA SER A 172 -2.98 -4.91 -1.94
C SER A 172 -3.41 -4.14 -0.67
N ALA A 173 -4.69 -4.25 -0.29
CA ALA A 173 -5.14 -3.81 1.02
C ALA A 173 -4.35 -4.52 2.13
N GLY A 174 -4.08 -3.83 3.25
CA GLY A 174 -3.28 -4.39 4.36
C GLY A 174 -1.77 -4.53 4.10
N SER A 175 -1.28 -4.17 2.90
CA SER A 175 0.15 -4.20 2.55
C SER A 175 1.03 -3.18 3.29
N GLY A 176 0.41 -2.26 4.04
CA GLY A 176 1.10 -1.17 4.73
C GLY A 176 1.47 0.02 3.83
N LYS A 177 0.64 0.32 2.81
CA LYS A 177 0.86 1.44 1.85
C LYS A 177 1.25 2.76 2.52
N SER A 178 0.63 3.09 3.65
CA SER A 178 0.93 4.34 4.39
C SER A 178 2.40 4.44 4.82
N ASN A 179 3.06 3.33 5.13
CA ASN A 179 4.51 3.33 5.41
C ASN A 179 5.30 3.56 4.11
N SER A 180 4.95 2.90 3.01
CA SER A 180 5.59 3.12 1.71
C SER A 180 5.46 4.58 1.24
N ILE A 181 4.28 5.19 1.40
CA ILE A 181 4.03 6.61 1.11
C ILE A 181 4.92 7.50 1.97
N THR A 182 5.01 7.20 3.27
CA THR A 182 5.84 7.93 4.21
C THR A 182 7.32 7.89 3.81
N TRP A 183 7.87 6.70 3.59
CA TRP A 183 9.26 6.53 3.19
C TRP A 183 9.56 7.10 1.79
N ALA A 184 8.63 7.00 0.85
CA ALA A 184 8.75 7.65 -0.45
C ALA A 184 8.80 9.17 -0.30
N ALA A 185 7.93 9.77 0.52
CA ALA A 185 7.92 11.20 0.70
C ALA A 185 9.24 11.74 1.25
N TYR A 186 9.87 11.03 2.20
CA TYR A 186 11.18 11.41 2.73
C TYR A 186 12.30 11.28 1.72
N GLN A 187 12.37 10.17 0.99
CA GLN A 187 13.50 9.97 0.08
C GLN A 187 13.36 10.80 -1.20
N LEU A 188 12.12 11.17 -1.59
CA LEU A 188 11.89 12.05 -2.74
C LEU A 188 12.34 13.49 -2.50
N ILE A 189 12.25 14.04 -1.28
CA ILE A 189 12.79 15.39 -1.00
C ILE A 189 14.32 15.45 -1.07
N GLU A 190 14.99 14.29 -1.00
CA GLU A 190 16.45 14.11 -1.05
C GLU A 190 16.89 13.30 -2.28
N THR A 191 16.07 13.24 -3.33
CA THR A 191 16.47 12.58 -4.58
C THR A 191 17.28 13.52 -5.45
N TYR A 192 18.52 13.13 -5.76
CA TYR A 192 19.43 13.87 -6.62
C TYR A 192 19.49 13.24 -8.02
N PRO A 193 19.70 14.02 -9.08
CA PRO A 193 19.87 13.50 -10.42
C PRO A 193 21.17 12.68 -10.54
N VAL A 194 21.14 11.59 -11.31
CA VAL A 194 22.35 10.80 -11.61
C VAL A 194 23.30 11.49 -12.60
N SER A 195 22.81 12.48 -13.34
CA SER A 195 23.62 13.30 -14.25
C SER A 195 22.98 14.68 -14.48
N ASP A 196 23.77 15.68 -14.87
CA ASP A 196 23.25 17.02 -15.21
C ASP A 196 22.31 17.03 -16.43
N LYS A 197 22.32 15.96 -17.23
CA LYS A 197 21.47 15.82 -18.41
C LYS A 197 20.06 15.34 -18.09
N VAL A 198 19.80 14.94 -16.85
CA VAL A 198 18.49 14.44 -16.42
C VAL A 198 17.44 15.56 -16.56
N PRO A 199 16.26 15.28 -17.16
CA PRO A 199 15.21 16.27 -17.30
C PRO A 199 14.82 16.92 -15.97
N GLY A 200 14.97 18.24 -15.92
CA GLY A 200 14.66 19.02 -14.73
C GLY A 200 15.74 19.04 -13.65
N SER A 201 16.92 18.47 -13.91
CA SER A 201 18.10 18.69 -13.09
C SER A 201 18.43 20.19 -12.96
N ARG A 202 18.91 20.59 -11.79
CA ARG A 202 19.48 21.93 -11.50
C ARG A 202 20.93 21.84 -11.04
N GLY A 203 21.60 20.73 -11.36
CA GLY A 203 22.93 20.36 -10.87
C GLY A 203 22.89 19.11 -9.99
N LEU A 204 24.01 18.40 -9.92
CA LEU A 204 24.18 17.18 -9.11
C LEU A 204 24.02 17.42 -7.60
N ASP A 205 24.33 18.63 -7.13
CA ASP A 205 24.25 19.00 -5.71
C ASP A 205 22.88 19.56 -5.30
N GLN A 206 21.88 19.49 -6.18
CA GLN A 206 20.53 19.98 -5.92
C GLN A 206 19.50 18.86 -6.05
N PRO A 207 18.57 18.72 -5.08
CA PRO A 207 17.51 17.74 -5.18
C PRO A 207 16.56 18.07 -6.35
N LEU A 208 16.00 17.02 -6.94
CA LEU A 208 15.05 17.11 -8.05
C LEU A 208 13.74 17.77 -7.65
N PHE A 209 13.28 17.56 -6.42
CA PHE A 209 12.00 18.06 -5.93
C PHE A 209 12.20 19.12 -4.84
N ASP A 210 11.53 20.26 -5.00
CA ASP A 210 11.47 21.30 -3.96
C ASP A 210 10.52 20.90 -2.84
N SER A 211 9.41 20.25 -3.20
CA SER A 211 8.35 19.83 -2.28
C SER A 211 7.72 18.50 -2.68
N VAL A 212 7.39 17.69 -1.68
CA VAL A 212 6.53 16.50 -1.83
C VAL A 212 5.17 16.78 -1.20
N ILE A 213 4.10 16.54 -1.96
CA ILE A 213 2.72 16.74 -1.53
C ILE A 213 2.05 15.38 -1.38
N VAL A 214 1.61 15.07 -0.17
CA VAL A 214 0.88 13.83 0.15
C VAL A 214 -0.61 14.12 0.25
N VAL A 215 -1.39 13.48 -0.60
CA VAL A 215 -2.84 13.65 -0.74
C VAL A 215 -3.52 12.37 -0.23
N THR A 216 -4.29 12.49 0.85
CA THR A 216 -4.89 11.35 1.57
C THR A 216 -6.25 11.70 2.17
N ASP A 217 -7.07 10.70 2.51
CA ASP A 217 -8.25 10.92 3.34
C ASP A 217 -7.82 11.18 4.80
N ARG A 218 -8.40 12.19 5.46
CA ARG A 218 -7.93 12.91 6.67
C ARG A 218 -7.53 12.06 7.88
N ARG A 219 -7.97 10.80 7.94
CA ARG A 219 -8.00 10.02 9.19
C ARG A 219 -6.73 9.22 9.47
N LEU A 220 -5.99 8.80 8.44
CA LEU A 220 -4.96 7.76 8.63
C LEU A 220 -3.52 8.31 8.74
N LEU A 221 -3.25 9.47 8.14
CA LEU A 221 -1.87 9.93 7.92
C LEU A 221 -1.41 11.05 8.87
N ASP A 222 -2.31 11.69 9.61
CA ASP A 222 -2.03 12.99 10.22
C ASP A 222 -1.14 12.95 11.47
N LYS A 223 -1.26 11.94 12.33
CA LYS A 223 -0.42 11.86 13.54
C LYS A 223 0.93 11.19 13.27
N GLN A 224 0.90 10.08 12.53
CA GLN A 224 2.10 9.29 12.24
C GLN A 224 3.10 10.08 11.38
N LEU A 225 2.69 10.63 10.24
CA LEU A 225 3.62 11.41 9.42
C LEU A 225 4.17 12.64 10.17
N ARG A 226 3.31 13.43 10.82
CA ARG A 226 3.76 14.67 11.49
C ARG A 226 4.76 14.43 12.61
N ASP A 227 4.55 13.40 13.42
CA ASP A 227 5.44 13.09 14.55
C ASP A 227 6.76 12.50 14.02
N ASN A 228 6.72 11.65 13.00
CA ASN A 228 7.92 11.10 12.37
C ASN A 228 8.78 12.17 11.68
N ILE A 229 8.17 13.10 10.92
CA ILE A 229 8.96 14.07 10.14
C ILE A 229 9.76 15.01 11.08
N LYS A 230 9.26 15.25 12.30
CA LYS A 230 10.00 16.01 13.32
C LYS A 230 11.24 15.28 13.83
N GLU A 231 11.23 13.95 13.84
CA GLU A 231 12.36 13.13 14.28
C GLU A 231 13.40 12.91 13.17
N PHE A 232 12.98 12.89 11.90
CA PHE A 232 13.87 12.70 10.75
C PHE A 232 14.61 13.96 10.28
N SER A 233 14.25 15.15 10.77
CA SER A 233 14.86 16.39 10.33
C SER A 233 15.21 17.33 11.48
N GLU A 234 16.50 17.64 11.61
CA GLU A 234 17.01 18.71 12.48
C GLU A 234 16.45 20.10 12.06
N VAL A 235 16.04 20.25 10.80
CA VAL A 235 15.46 21.48 10.28
C VAL A 235 14.01 21.59 10.78
N LYS A 236 13.81 22.44 11.78
CA LYS A 236 12.47 22.96 12.12
C LYS A 236 11.85 23.49 10.83
N ASN A 237 10.55 23.25 10.61
CA ASN A 237 9.72 23.83 9.53
C ASN A 237 9.56 23.03 8.21
N ILE A 238 9.87 21.71 8.19
CA ILE A 238 9.72 20.82 7.01
C ILE A 238 8.25 20.49 6.65
N VAL A 239 7.36 20.41 7.64
CA VAL A 239 5.98 19.95 7.44
C VAL A 239 4.98 21.05 7.65
N ALA A 240 4.06 21.22 6.71
CA ALA A 240 2.86 21.99 6.91
C ALA A 240 1.63 21.12 6.65
N PRO A 241 0.76 20.89 7.65
CA PRO A 241 -0.59 20.44 7.37
C PRO A 241 -1.35 21.61 6.74
N ALA A 242 -1.98 21.37 5.59
CA ALA A 242 -2.81 22.38 4.93
C ALA A 242 -4.29 22.06 5.16
N HIS A 243 -4.90 22.67 6.16
CA HIS A 243 -6.31 22.50 6.48
C HIS A 243 -7.21 23.36 5.60
N LYS A 244 -6.72 24.52 5.15
CA LYS A 244 -7.38 25.44 4.19
C LYS A 244 -6.62 25.53 2.86
N SER A 245 -7.31 25.92 1.78
CA SER A 245 -6.66 26.10 0.46
C SER A 245 -5.65 27.25 0.47
N SER A 246 -5.85 28.29 1.29
CA SER A 246 -4.89 29.38 1.48
C SER A 246 -3.60 28.92 2.17
N GLU A 247 -3.70 28.04 3.17
CA GLU A 247 -2.54 27.43 3.84
C GLU A 247 -1.75 26.55 2.87
N LEU A 248 -2.44 25.83 1.98
CA LEU A 248 -1.81 25.03 0.93
C LEU A 248 -1.00 25.90 -0.03
N LYS A 249 -1.60 26.99 -0.53
CA LYS A 249 -0.92 27.94 -1.41
C LYS A 249 0.31 28.55 -0.72
N SER A 250 0.14 29.00 0.53
CA SER A 250 1.25 29.55 1.32
C SER A 250 2.36 28.52 1.57
N ALA A 251 2.02 27.25 1.80
CA ALA A 251 3.01 26.19 1.97
C ALA A 251 3.82 25.92 0.69
N LEU A 252 3.17 25.96 -0.48
CA LEU A 252 3.81 25.84 -1.79
C LEU A 252 4.73 27.03 -2.08
N GLU A 253 4.26 28.26 -1.83
CA GLU A 253 5.02 29.49 -2.02
C GLU A 253 6.24 29.55 -1.09
N ASN A 254 6.07 29.17 0.18
CA ASN A 254 7.14 29.15 1.19
C ASN A 254 8.10 27.96 1.06
N GLY A 255 7.91 27.07 0.09
CA GLY A 255 8.84 25.96 -0.18
C GLY A 255 8.90 24.93 0.95
N LYS A 256 7.75 24.59 1.55
CA LYS A 256 7.68 23.50 2.53
C LYS A 256 8.07 22.18 1.86
N LYS A 257 9.04 21.47 2.45
CA LYS A 257 9.56 20.22 1.88
C LYS A 257 8.51 19.12 1.81
N ILE A 258 7.68 18.95 2.85
CA ILE A 258 6.58 17.97 2.85
C ILE A 258 5.26 18.67 3.21
N ILE A 259 4.25 18.49 2.36
CA ILE A 259 2.92 19.09 2.52
C ILE A 259 1.89 17.98 2.56
N ILE A 260 1.09 17.91 3.64
CA ILE A 260 0.04 16.90 3.78
C ILE A 260 -1.31 17.59 3.63
N THR A 261 -2.13 17.06 2.73
CA THR A 261 -3.44 17.63 2.41
C THR A 261 -4.43 16.54 2.00
N THR A 262 -5.66 16.96 1.70
CA THR A 262 -6.78 16.06 1.45
C THR A 262 -7.15 16.05 -0.02
N ILE A 263 -7.77 14.95 -0.47
CA ILE A 263 -8.14 14.76 -1.87
C ILE A 263 -9.07 15.85 -2.41
N GLN A 264 -9.94 16.40 -1.55
CA GLN A 264 -10.85 17.50 -1.92
C GLN A 264 -10.10 18.78 -2.31
N LYS A 265 -8.84 18.95 -1.88
CA LYS A 265 -8.02 20.12 -2.22
C LYS A 265 -7.17 19.94 -3.46
N PHE A 266 -7.26 18.78 -4.14
CA PHE A 266 -6.40 18.48 -5.28
C PHE A 266 -6.49 19.50 -6.43
N PRO A 267 -7.66 20.03 -6.81
CA PRO A 267 -7.72 21.07 -7.86
C PRO A 267 -6.84 22.28 -7.53
N PHE A 268 -6.84 22.74 -6.28
CA PHE A 268 -5.99 23.85 -5.82
C PHE A 268 -4.49 23.51 -5.84
N ILE A 269 -4.12 22.23 -5.69
CA ILE A 269 -2.73 21.78 -5.84
C ILE A 269 -2.30 21.94 -7.29
N ILE A 270 -3.13 21.50 -8.24
CA ILE A 270 -2.84 21.60 -9.67
C ILE A 270 -2.77 23.07 -10.12
N ASP A 271 -3.61 23.94 -9.57
CA ASP A 271 -3.53 25.40 -9.75
C ASP A 271 -2.19 25.95 -9.23
N GLY A 272 -1.88 25.69 -7.96
CA GLY A 272 -0.65 26.20 -7.34
C GLY A 272 0.63 25.71 -8.00
N ILE A 273 0.67 24.45 -8.44
CA ILE A 273 1.84 23.90 -9.17
C ILE A 273 1.98 24.56 -10.56
N ALA A 274 0.87 24.85 -11.23
CA ALA A 274 0.90 25.48 -12.55
C ALA A 274 1.44 26.92 -12.47
N ASP A 275 1.12 27.64 -11.39
CA ASP A 275 1.61 28.99 -11.11
C ASP A 275 3.10 29.01 -10.73
N LEU A 276 3.61 27.93 -10.09
CA LEU A 276 5.00 27.78 -9.63
C LEU A 276 5.87 26.99 -10.61
N SER A 277 5.99 27.49 -11.84
CA SER A 277 6.71 26.80 -12.92
C SER A 277 8.22 26.63 -12.71
N ASP A 278 8.81 27.44 -11.84
CA ASP A 278 10.21 27.41 -11.41
C ASP A 278 10.50 26.34 -10.34
N LYS A 279 9.44 25.86 -9.65
CA LYS A 279 9.53 24.83 -8.62
C LYS A 279 9.12 23.46 -9.15
N ARG A 280 9.69 22.43 -8.53
CA ARG A 280 9.47 21.03 -8.86
C ARG A 280 8.80 20.26 -7.73
N PHE A 281 7.79 19.46 -8.07
CA PHE A 281 6.94 18.79 -7.09
C PHE A 281 6.85 17.28 -7.31
N ALA A 282 6.77 16.52 -6.23
CA ALA A 282 6.30 15.13 -6.27
C ALA A 282 4.93 15.07 -5.58
N VAL A 283 3.90 14.56 -6.25
CA VAL A 283 2.55 14.48 -5.73
C VAL A 283 2.19 13.02 -5.50
N ILE A 284 2.12 12.60 -4.24
CA ILE A 284 1.73 11.25 -3.83
C ILE A 284 0.24 11.24 -3.49
N ILE A 285 -0.51 10.34 -4.11
CA ILE A 285 -1.96 10.20 -3.97
C ILE A 285 -2.24 8.82 -3.36
N ASP A 286 -2.79 8.79 -2.14
CA ASP A 286 -3.27 7.57 -1.50
C ASP A 286 -4.70 7.24 -1.94
N GLU A 287 -4.99 5.95 -2.09
CA GLU A 287 -6.26 5.41 -2.58
C GLU A 287 -6.74 6.05 -3.89
N ALA A 288 -5.89 6.00 -4.91
CA ALA A 288 -6.25 6.32 -6.29
C ALA A 288 -7.18 5.24 -6.88
N HIS A 289 -8.38 5.10 -6.31
CA HIS A 289 -9.49 4.35 -6.85
C HIS A 289 -10.72 5.27 -6.85
N SER A 290 -11.56 5.18 -7.87
CA SER A 290 -12.86 5.82 -7.80
C SER A 290 -13.69 5.22 -6.66
N SER A 291 -14.45 6.03 -5.97
CA SER A 291 -15.63 5.55 -5.28
C SER A 291 -16.48 4.66 -6.22
N GLN A 292 -16.89 3.49 -5.72
CA GLN A 292 -17.78 2.56 -6.42
C GLN A 292 -19.21 3.11 -6.62
N SER A 293 -19.47 4.37 -6.26
CA SER A 293 -20.79 5.00 -6.29
C SER A 293 -21.16 5.63 -7.64
N GLY A 294 -20.21 5.93 -8.54
CA GLY A 294 -20.51 6.72 -9.75
C GLY A 294 -21.48 6.05 -10.75
N SER A 295 -21.18 4.84 -11.23
CA SER A 295 -21.91 4.29 -12.39
C SER A 295 -23.31 3.73 -12.09
N ALA A 296 -23.60 3.40 -10.82
CA ALA A 296 -24.89 2.86 -10.40
C ALA A 296 -25.91 3.97 -10.11
N HIS A 297 -25.46 5.11 -9.56
CA HIS A 297 -26.31 6.26 -9.26
C HIS A 297 -26.64 7.09 -10.51
N ASP A 298 -25.66 7.32 -11.40
CA ASP A 298 -25.83 8.09 -12.64
C ASP A 298 -26.96 7.56 -13.54
N ASN A 299 -27.01 6.23 -13.72
CA ASN A 299 -28.02 5.58 -14.55
C ASN A 299 -29.41 5.54 -13.90
N MET A 300 -29.48 5.64 -12.57
CA MET A 300 -30.75 5.64 -11.83
C MET A 300 -31.37 7.05 -11.82
N ASN A 301 -30.55 8.09 -11.62
CA ASN A 301 -31.00 9.49 -11.62
C ASN A 301 -31.44 9.96 -13.02
N ARG A 302 -30.71 9.60 -14.09
CA ARG A 302 -31.14 9.87 -15.47
C ARG A 302 -32.46 9.20 -15.87
N ALA A 303 -32.80 8.06 -15.26
CA ALA A 303 -34.04 7.35 -15.54
C ALA A 303 -35.24 7.87 -14.73
N MET A 304 -35.04 8.68 -13.68
CA MET A 304 -36.08 9.16 -12.78
C MET A 304 -36.42 10.66 -12.93
N GLY A 305 -35.83 11.35 -13.91
CA GLY A 305 -36.23 12.72 -14.29
C GLY A 305 -36.14 13.76 -13.17
N ARG A 306 -35.35 13.50 -12.12
CA ARG A 306 -35.12 14.48 -11.05
C ARG A 306 -34.08 15.47 -11.52
N ALA A 307 -34.45 16.75 -11.46
CA ALA A 307 -33.59 17.89 -11.73
C ALA A 307 -32.26 17.76 -10.98
N GLU A 308 -31.20 18.17 -11.67
CA GLU A 308 -29.80 18.22 -11.26
C GLU A 308 -29.63 18.53 -9.77
N VAL A 309 -29.55 17.47 -8.96
CA VAL A 309 -28.73 17.54 -7.76
C VAL A 309 -27.32 17.54 -8.31
N GLU A 310 -26.56 18.63 -8.10
CA GLU A 310 -25.11 18.66 -8.35
C GLU A 310 -24.51 17.42 -7.67
N GLU A 311 -24.34 16.34 -8.46
CA GLU A 311 -23.67 15.15 -8.01
C GLU A 311 -22.26 15.60 -7.65
N ALA A 312 -21.83 15.26 -6.44
CA ALA A 312 -20.45 15.42 -6.04
C ALA A 312 -19.60 14.55 -6.99
N GLU A 313 -19.20 15.13 -8.14
CA GLU A 313 -18.20 14.58 -9.03
C GLU A 313 -17.07 14.03 -8.14
N ASP A 314 -16.81 12.74 -8.29
CA ASP A 314 -15.84 12.03 -7.45
C ASP A 314 -14.54 12.83 -7.43
N ALA A 315 -13.99 13.07 -6.24
CA ALA A 315 -12.75 13.83 -6.08
C ALA A 315 -11.61 13.24 -6.94
N GLN A 316 -11.66 11.94 -7.21
CA GLN A 316 -10.73 11.25 -8.11
C GLN A 316 -11.01 11.52 -9.59
N ASP A 317 -12.28 11.63 -10.01
CA ASP A 317 -12.61 12.02 -11.37
C ASP A 317 -12.19 13.48 -11.63
N LYS A 318 -12.30 14.36 -10.62
CA LYS A 318 -11.71 15.71 -10.67
C LYS A 318 -10.19 15.69 -10.79
N ILE A 319 -9.48 14.80 -10.08
CA ILE A 319 -8.04 14.59 -10.27
C ILE A 319 -7.74 14.21 -11.73
N LEU A 320 -8.45 13.20 -12.22
CA LEU A 320 -8.27 12.65 -13.55
C LEU A 320 -8.61 13.69 -14.64
N GLN A 321 -9.67 14.46 -14.46
CA GLN A 321 -10.08 15.55 -15.35
C GLN A 321 -9.09 16.71 -15.29
N ALA A 322 -8.65 17.14 -14.10
CA ALA A 322 -7.65 18.21 -13.93
C ALA A 322 -6.31 17.85 -14.59
N MET A 323 -5.90 16.58 -14.50
CA MET A 323 -4.73 16.07 -15.21
C MET A 323 -4.93 15.95 -16.73
N LYS A 324 -6.17 15.78 -17.21
CA LYS A 324 -6.50 15.73 -18.65
C LYS A 324 -6.58 17.13 -19.26
N SER A 325 -7.22 18.06 -18.55
CA SER A 325 -7.50 19.42 -19.03
C SER A 325 -6.26 20.30 -19.04
N ARG A 326 -5.24 19.94 -18.25
CA ARG A 326 -3.96 20.64 -18.24
C ARG A 326 -2.88 19.76 -18.81
N LYS A 327 -2.15 20.28 -19.80
CA LYS A 327 -0.80 19.78 -20.09
C LYS A 327 0.01 19.98 -18.82
N MET A 328 0.21 18.91 -18.06
CA MET A 328 1.12 18.85 -16.92
C MET A 328 2.39 19.58 -17.35
N ARG A 329 2.73 20.71 -16.72
CA ARG A 329 3.82 21.60 -17.18
C ARG A 329 5.22 20.99 -17.02
N GLY A 330 5.32 19.66 -16.87
CA GLY A 330 6.56 18.91 -16.70
C GLY A 330 7.28 19.17 -15.38
N ASN A 331 6.76 20.05 -14.52
CA ASN A 331 7.36 20.44 -13.24
C ASN A 331 6.85 19.61 -12.06
N ALA A 332 6.02 18.58 -12.29
CA ALA A 332 5.56 17.69 -11.23
C ALA A 332 5.51 16.23 -11.66
N SER A 333 5.96 15.34 -10.77
CA SER A 333 5.79 13.89 -10.90
C SER A 333 4.62 13.41 -10.04
N TYR A 334 3.84 12.45 -10.51
CA TYR A 334 2.63 11.97 -9.82
C TYR A 334 2.69 10.49 -9.50
N LEU A 335 2.53 10.16 -8.23
CA LEU A 335 2.63 8.82 -7.69
C LEU A 335 1.27 8.40 -7.12
N ALA A 336 0.58 7.49 -7.79
CA ALA A 336 -0.73 7.00 -7.40
C ALA A 336 -0.61 5.63 -6.70
N PHE A 337 -0.97 5.56 -5.43
CA PHE A 337 -1.07 4.31 -4.66
C PHE A 337 -2.52 3.82 -4.66
N THR A 338 -2.72 2.55 -4.99
CA THR A 338 -4.07 1.95 -4.99
C THR A 338 -4.00 0.43 -4.89
N ALA A 339 -5.03 -0.21 -4.34
CA ALA A 339 -5.15 -1.66 -4.37
C ALA A 339 -5.82 -2.16 -5.67
N THR A 340 -6.74 -1.36 -6.21
CA THR A 340 -7.66 -1.76 -7.28
C THR A 340 -7.77 -0.64 -8.32
N PRO A 341 -6.75 -0.46 -9.19
CA PRO A 341 -6.80 0.59 -10.21
C PRO A 341 -7.91 0.30 -11.23
N LYS A 342 -8.67 1.33 -11.59
CA LYS A 342 -9.51 1.31 -12.81
C LYS A 342 -8.63 1.36 -14.06
N ASN A 343 -9.13 0.89 -15.21
CA ASN A 343 -8.42 0.98 -16.50
C ASN A 343 -7.95 2.41 -16.81
N THR A 344 -8.80 3.42 -16.55
CA THR A 344 -8.44 4.83 -16.76
C THR A 344 -7.31 5.33 -15.85
N THR A 345 -7.16 4.73 -14.66
CA THR A 345 -6.04 5.03 -13.75
C THR A 345 -4.77 4.34 -14.24
N LEU A 346 -4.91 3.10 -14.71
CA LEU A 346 -3.83 2.31 -15.30
C LEU A 346 -3.25 2.97 -16.56
N GLU A 347 -4.10 3.49 -17.45
CA GLU A 347 -3.68 4.22 -18.66
C GLU A 347 -2.93 5.52 -18.36
N LYS A 348 -3.21 6.18 -17.23
CA LYS A 348 -2.59 7.48 -16.91
C LYS A 348 -1.33 7.39 -16.07
N PHE A 349 -1.32 6.48 -15.10
CA PHE A 349 -0.22 6.35 -14.14
C PHE A 349 0.61 5.09 -14.38
N GLY A 350 0.08 4.12 -15.14
CA GLY A 350 0.82 2.90 -15.49
C GLY A 350 1.88 3.16 -16.55
N GLN A 351 2.82 2.23 -16.65
CA GLN A 351 3.85 2.21 -17.67
C GLN A 351 3.31 1.53 -18.92
N ARG A 352 3.33 2.27 -20.03
CA ARG A 352 2.99 1.74 -21.35
C ARG A 352 4.02 0.68 -21.76
N GLN A 353 3.53 -0.48 -22.17
CA GLN A 353 4.32 -1.60 -22.66
C GLN A 353 4.44 -1.55 -24.19
N ALA A 354 5.34 -2.36 -24.76
CA ALA A 354 5.53 -2.44 -26.21
C ALA A 354 4.26 -2.91 -26.96
N ASP A 355 3.42 -3.72 -26.33
CA ASP A 355 2.14 -4.22 -26.87
C ASP A 355 0.99 -3.19 -26.75
N GLY A 356 1.26 -1.99 -26.21
CA GLY A 356 0.27 -0.95 -25.99
C GLY A 356 -0.55 -1.10 -24.71
N SER A 357 -0.40 -2.20 -23.96
CA SER A 357 -1.00 -2.36 -22.63
C SER A 357 -0.30 -1.48 -21.59
N TYR A 358 -0.95 -1.27 -20.46
CA TYR A 358 -0.39 -0.52 -19.33
C TYR A 358 -0.23 -1.44 -18.13
N ARG A 359 0.89 -1.32 -17.42
CA ARG A 359 1.18 -2.08 -16.19
C ARG A 359 1.54 -1.13 -15.04
N PRO A 360 1.25 -1.51 -13.78
CA PRO A 360 1.72 -0.73 -12.65
C PRO A 360 3.25 -0.67 -12.64
N PHE A 361 3.80 0.47 -12.18
CA PHE A 361 5.23 0.64 -11.95
C PHE A 361 5.76 -0.40 -10.95
N HIS A 362 4.96 -0.65 -9.91
CA HIS A 362 5.23 -1.69 -8.92
C HIS A 362 3.94 -2.39 -8.50
N LEU A 363 3.99 -3.71 -8.38
CA LEU A 363 2.86 -4.56 -7.98
C LEU A 363 3.21 -5.33 -6.71
N TYR A 364 2.35 -5.24 -5.69
CA TYR A 364 2.29 -6.17 -4.57
C TYR A 364 0.87 -6.72 -4.51
N SER A 365 0.71 -7.97 -4.97
CA SER A 365 -0.59 -8.51 -5.34
C SER A 365 -1.43 -8.92 -4.13
N MET A 366 -2.75 -9.05 -4.33
CA MET A 366 -3.64 -9.62 -3.31
C MET A 366 -3.30 -11.08 -3.02
N LYS A 367 -2.95 -11.86 -4.05
CA LYS A 367 -2.54 -13.26 -3.91
C LYS A 367 -1.32 -13.38 -2.98
N GLN A 368 -0.28 -12.57 -3.20
CA GLN A 368 0.90 -12.57 -2.35
C GLN A 368 0.55 -12.19 -0.91
N ALA A 369 -0.25 -11.13 -0.72
CA ALA A 369 -0.68 -10.70 0.61
C ALA A 369 -1.50 -11.76 1.37
N ILE A 370 -2.31 -12.55 0.65
CA ILE A 370 -3.06 -13.69 1.20
C ILE A 370 -2.10 -14.81 1.61
N GLU A 371 -1.24 -15.25 0.70
CA GLU A 371 -0.31 -16.37 0.92
C GLU A 371 0.68 -16.07 2.06
N GLU A 372 1.12 -14.80 2.18
CA GLU A 372 1.96 -14.31 3.27
C GLU A 372 1.22 -14.08 4.60
N GLY A 373 -0.12 -14.23 4.61
CA GLY A 373 -0.96 -14.14 5.81
C GLY A 373 -1.28 -12.72 6.28
N PHE A 374 -1.10 -11.69 5.42
CA PHE A 374 -1.42 -10.31 5.78
C PHE A 374 -2.90 -9.96 5.63
N ILE A 375 -3.59 -10.63 4.72
CA ILE A 375 -5.04 -10.54 4.55
C ILE A 375 -5.63 -11.94 4.44
N LEU A 376 -6.90 -12.09 4.78
CA LEU A 376 -7.63 -13.34 4.63
C LEU A 376 -8.17 -13.46 3.20
N ASP A 377 -8.17 -14.68 2.67
CA ASP A 377 -8.86 -14.98 1.42
C ASP A 377 -10.38 -14.97 1.65
N VAL A 378 -11.04 -13.88 1.23
CA VAL A 378 -12.49 -13.75 1.31
C VAL A 378 -13.21 -14.62 0.28
N LEU A 379 -12.55 -15.03 -0.81
CA LEU A 379 -13.13 -15.86 -1.85
C LEU A 379 -13.16 -17.34 -1.47
N ALA A 380 -12.24 -17.78 -0.61
CA ALA A 380 -12.19 -19.15 -0.12
C ALA A 380 -13.49 -19.63 0.54
N ASN A 381 -14.29 -18.70 1.09
CA ASN A 381 -15.57 -19.00 1.73
C ASN A 381 -16.73 -18.20 1.11
N TYR A 382 -16.62 -17.81 -0.17
CA TYR A 382 -17.68 -17.08 -0.86
C TYR A 382 -18.84 -18.00 -1.22
N THR A 383 -20.01 -17.77 -0.64
CA THR A 383 -21.24 -18.54 -0.91
C THR A 383 -22.24 -17.69 -1.67
N THR A 384 -22.70 -18.18 -2.82
CA THR A 384 -23.77 -17.55 -3.61
C THR A 384 -25.09 -18.27 -3.41
N TYR A 385 -26.16 -17.52 -3.14
CA TYR A 385 -27.52 -18.04 -3.19
C TYR A 385 -28.13 -17.76 -4.57
N LYS A 386 -28.50 -18.81 -5.30
CA LYS A 386 -29.21 -18.69 -6.56
C LYS A 386 -30.70 -18.52 -6.28
N SER A 387 -31.23 -17.34 -6.56
CA SER A 387 -32.68 -17.11 -6.55
C SER A 387 -33.24 -17.42 -7.94
N TYR A 388 -34.20 -18.35 -8.00
CA TYR A 388 -34.97 -18.64 -9.20
C TYR A 388 -36.34 -17.99 -9.06
N TYR A 389 -36.73 -17.23 -10.08
CA TYR A 389 -38.04 -16.62 -10.18
C TYR A 389 -38.72 -17.20 -11.41
N GLU A 390 -39.84 -17.88 -11.20
CA GLU A 390 -40.72 -18.27 -12.29
C GLU A 390 -41.53 -17.04 -12.67
N ILE A 391 -41.16 -16.42 -13.78
CA ILE A 391 -41.86 -15.27 -14.35
C ILE A 391 -42.62 -15.82 -15.54
N GLU A 392 -43.91 -16.03 -15.36
CA GLU A 392 -44.79 -16.52 -16.41
C GLU A 392 -44.89 -15.45 -17.51
N LYS A 393 -44.34 -15.77 -18.69
CA LYS A 393 -44.37 -14.88 -19.86
C LYS A 393 -45.69 -15.12 -20.58
N SER A 394 -46.60 -14.15 -20.54
CA SER A 394 -47.92 -14.28 -21.17
C SER A 394 -47.87 -14.32 -22.71
N ILE A 395 -46.76 -13.92 -23.35
CA ILE A 395 -46.60 -13.95 -24.82
C ILE A 395 -45.13 -14.13 -25.22
N GLU A 396 -44.85 -14.99 -26.20
CA GLU A 396 -43.49 -15.42 -26.58
C GLU A 396 -42.68 -14.34 -27.30
N ASP A 397 -43.30 -13.51 -28.14
CA ASP A 397 -42.69 -12.36 -28.82
C ASP A 397 -43.53 -11.10 -28.60
N ASN A 398 -43.01 -10.15 -27.82
CA ASN A 398 -43.58 -8.81 -27.73
C ASN A 398 -42.59 -7.81 -28.34
N PRO A 399 -42.79 -7.35 -29.59
CA PRO A 399 -41.88 -6.46 -30.30
C PRO A 399 -41.82 -5.03 -29.73
N GLU A 400 -42.67 -4.67 -28.77
CA GLU A 400 -42.72 -3.31 -28.20
C GLU A 400 -41.75 -3.05 -27.04
N PHE A 401 -41.16 -4.09 -26.42
CA PHE A 401 -40.34 -3.93 -25.22
C PHE A 401 -38.95 -4.56 -25.33
N ASP A 402 -37.93 -3.81 -24.91
CA ASP A 402 -36.56 -4.30 -24.71
C ASP A 402 -36.54 -5.37 -23.60
N THR A 403 -36.35 -6.63 -24.01
CA THR A 403 -36.36 -7.82 -23.14
C THR A 403 -35.38 -7.73 -21.98
N LYS A 404 -34.20 -7.12 -22.16
CA LYS A 404 -33.20 -6.96 -21.09
C LYS A 404 -33.67 -5.96 -20.04
N LYS A 405 -34.27 -4.84 -20.46
CA LYS A 405 -34.82 -3.82 -19.55
C LYS A 405 -36.03 -4.35 -18.78
N ALA A 406 -36.93 -5.08 -19.44
CA ALA A 406 -38.09 -5.71 -18.81
C ALA A 406 -37.69 -6.74 -17.74
N GLN A 407 -36.77 -7.65 -18.07
CA GLN A 407 -36.23 -8.62 -17.10
C GLN A 407 -35.55 -7.95 -15.90
N LYS A 408 -34.81 -6.85 -16.12
CA LYS A 408 -34.18 -6.10 -15.02
C LYS A 408 -35.22 -5.49 -14.08
N LYS A 409 -36.30 -4.91 -14.61
CA LYS A 409 -37.40 -4.34 -13.80
C LYS A 409 -38.15 -5.43 -13.04
N LEU A 410 -38.42 -6.57 -13.67
CA LEU A 410 -39.08 -7.71 -13.03
C LEU A 410 -38.23 -8.29 -11.91
N ARG A 411 -36.92 -8.51 -12.13
CA ARG A 411 -36.00 -8.92 -11.07
C ARG A 411 -35.99 -7.93 -9.91
N ALA A 412 -35.91 -6.63 -10.20
CA ALA A 412 -35.95 -5.61 -9.16
C ALA A 412 -37.28 -5.60 -8.38
N TYR A 413 -38.40 -5.88 -9.05
CA TYR A 413 -39.71 -6.01 -8.39
C TYR A 413 -39.73 -7.20 -7.44
N VAL A 414 -39.29 -8.38 -7.89
CA VAL A 414 -39.31 -9.58 -7.05
C VAL A 414 -38.29 -9.49 -5.91
N GLU A 415 -37.09 -8.96 -6.16
CA GLU A 415 -36.08 -8.75 -5.11
C GLU A 415 -36.50 -7.74 -4.04
N ARG A 416 -37.48 -6.87 -4.35
CA ARG A 416 -38.10 -5.92 -3.41
C ARG A 416 -39.33 -6.47 -2.71
N SER A 417 -39.81 -7.65 -3.10
CA SER A 417 -40.93 -8.29 -2.40
C SER A 417 -40.55 -8.59 -0.95
N GLN A 418 -41.43 -8.25 -0.02
CA GLN A 418 -41.23 -8.48 1.41
C GLN A 418 -40.86 -9.95 1.69
N GLN A 419 -41.57 -10.88 1.06
CA GLN A 419 -41.30 -12.32 1.20
C GLN A 419 -39.87 -12.70 0.80
N THR A 420 -39.33 -12.11 -0.28
CA THR A 420 -37.95 -12.39 -0.71
C THR A 420 -36.92 -11.80 0.26
N ILE A 421 -37.20 -10.62 0.80
CA ILE A 421 -36.36 -9.95 1.79
C ILE A 421 -36.36 -10.78 3.09
N ASP A 422 -37.52 -11.21 3.55
CA ASP A 422 -37.68 -12.01 4.78
C ASP A 422 -36.89 -13.32 4.69
N ILE A 423 -37.03 -14.07 3.59
CA ILE A 423 -36.29 -15.32 3.37
C ILE A 423 -34.77 -15.07 3.39
N LYS A 424 -34.29 -14.01 2.71
CA LYS A 424 -32.86 -13.67 2.72
C LYS A 424 -32.40 -13.30 4.13
N ALA A 425 -33.19 -12.52 4.87
CA ALA A 425 -32.87 -12.11 6.23
C ALA A 425 -32.82 -13.29 7.20
N GLU A 426 -33.78 -14.21 7.10
CA GLU A 426 -33.83 -15.45 7.89
C GLU A 426 -32.58 -16.29 7.64
N ILE A 427 -32.23 -16.58 6.37
CA ILE A 427 -31.00 -17.30 6.02
C ILE A 427 -29.75 -16.62 6.59
N MET A 428 -29.67 -15.29 6.51
CA MET A 428 -28.54 -14.53 7.06
C MET A 428 -28.45 -14.68 8.58
N LEU A 429 -29.57 -14.63 9.30
CA LEU A 429 -29.62 -14.75 10.77
C LEU A 429 -29.35 -16.19 11.23
N ASP A 430 -29.92 -17.18 10.56
CA ASP A 430 -29.72 -18.61 10.83
C ASP A 430 -28.26 -19.02 10.68
N HIS A 431 -27.51 -18.36 9.78
CA HIS A 431 -26.08 -18.52 9.73
C HIS A 431 -25.36 -17.68 10.80
N PHE A 432 -25.66 -16.38 10.89
CA PHE A 432 -24.90 -15.43 11.71
C PHE A 432 -24.98 -15.72 13.21
N ILE A 433 -26.17 -16.03 13.74
CA ILE A 433 -26.36 -16.26 15.18
C ILE A 433 -25.60 -17.50 15.66
N PRO A 434 -25.77 -18.70 15.10
CA PRO A 434 -25.08 -19.88 15.59
C PRO A 434 -23.58 -19.87 15.28
N HIS A 435 -23.18 -19.47 14.08
CA HIS A 435 -21.80 -19.65 13.59
C HIS A 435 -20.87 -18.46 13.88
N VAL A 436 -21.41 -17.27 14.16
CA VAL A 436 -20.62 -16.07 14.45
C VAL A 436 -20.80 -15.64 15.91
N VAL A 437 -22.04 -15.38 16.33
CA VAL A 437 -22.35 -14.85 17.67
C VAL A 437 -22.15 -15.91 18.75
N ASN A 438 -22.86 -17.04 18.66
CA ASN A 438 -22.81 -18.11 19.67
C ASN A 438 -21.43 -18.79 19.71
N ALA A 439 -20.79 -18.94 18.55
CA ALA A 439 -19.40 -19.40 18.45
C ALA A 439 -18.35 -18.40 18.97
N LYS A 440 -18.76 -17.18 19.38
CA LYS A 440 -17.90 -16.11 19.90
C LYS A 440 -16.70 -15.81 19.01
N LYS A 441 -16.90 -15.80 17.69
CA LYS A 441 -15.82 -15.52 16.71
C LYS A 441 -15.16 -14.17 17.02
N LEU A 442 -13.85 -14.09 16.76
CA LEU A 442 -13.01 -12.92 17.10
C LEU A 442 -13.14 -12.50 18.57
N LYS A 443 -13.16 -13.48 19.49
CA LYS A 443 -13.31 -13.25 20.94
C LYS A 443 -14.58 -12.47 21.28
N GLY A 444 -15.68 -12.79 20.58
CA GLY A 444 -16.99 -12.15 20.74
C GLY A 444 -17.11 -10.75 20.13
N LYS A 445 -16.15 -10.31 19.30
CA LYS A 445 -16.16 -8.98 18.66
C LYS A 445 -16.54 -9.01 17.18
N ALA A 446 -16.82 -10.19 16.62
CA ALA A 446 -17.22 -10.31 15.23
C ALA A 446 -18.54 -9.56 14.96
N LYS A 447 -18.64 -8.91 13.80
CA LYS A 447 -19.82 -8.17 13.33
C LYS A 447 -20.09 -8.53 11.88
N GLY A 448 -21.35 -8.41 11.46
CA GLY A 448 -21.79 -8.52 10.07
C GLY A 448 -22.03 -7.16 9.45
N MET A 449 -21.98 -7.09 8.12
CA MET A 449 -22.38 -5.94 7.33
C MET A 449 -23.30 -6.43 6.22
N VAL A 450 -24.45 -5.77 6.05
CA VAL A 450 -25.37 -6.02 4.95
C VAL A 450 -25.24 -4.85 3.98
N VAL A 451 -24.90 -5.16 2.73
CA VAL A 451 -24.75 -4.17 1.66
C VAL A 451 -25.87 -4.41 0.65
N THR A 452 -26.73 -3.42 0.46
CA THR A 452 -27.87 -3.47 -0.47
C THR A 452 -27.60 -2.59 -1.69
N GLN A 453 -28.35 -2.81 -2.77
CA GLN A 453 -28.22 -2.01 -4.00
C GLN A 453 -28.81 -0.60 -3.86
N ASN A 454 -29.76 -0.41 -2.96
CA ASN A 454 -30.44 0.87 -2.72
C ASN A 454 -30.78 1.01 -1.23
N ILE A 455 -31.06 2.26 -0.84
CA ILE A 455 -31.49 2.69 0.50
C ILE A 455 -32.94 2.29 0.72
#